data_AF-A0A7G9LZ40-F1
#
_entry.id   AF-A0A7G9LZ40-F1
#
_cell.length_a   1.000
_cell.length_b   1.000
_cell.length_c   1.000
_cell.angle_alpha   90.00
_cell.angle_beta   90.00
_cell.angle_gamma   90.00
#
_symmetry.space_group_name_H-M   'P 1'
#
loop_
_entity.id
_entity.type
_entity.pdbx_description
1 polymer ?
#
loop_
_entity_poly.entity_id
_entity_poly.type
_entity_poly.pdbx_seq_one_letter_code
_entity_poly.pdbx_strand_id
1 'polypeptide(L)'
;MNNKAVDLEKVKLLAESYLHHKKESQELLKMIKEEFADTTVSVSEALSEGGKLSYTQVAPKPRMDFKGYSAYLQTAVVKNISYTEDELVQIMEEFIVQKEPKWVLKITK
;
A
#
# COMPACT_ATOMS: atom_id res chain seq x y z
N MET A 1 -10.94 6.98 40.88
CA MET A 1 -9.98 6.87 39.76
C MET A 1 -9.02 5.75 40.08
N ASN A 2 -9.03 4.65 39.32
CA ASN A 2 -8.15 3.51 39.56
C ASN A 2 -6.77 3.83 38.96
N ASN A 3 -5.81 4.24 39.79
CA ASN A 3 -4.41 4.38 39.37
C ASN A 3 -3.80 2.98 39.21
N LYS A 4 -3.90 2.44 37.99
CA LYS A 4 -3.22 1.20 37.64
C LYS A 4 -1.73 1.52 37.49
N ALA A 5 -0.93 1.13 38.49
CA ALA A 5 0.52 1.23 38.38
C ALA A 5 1.01 0.30 37.26
N VAL A 6 1.86 0.82 36.37
CA VAL A 6 2.44 0.03 35.27
C VAL A 6 3.70 -0.66 35.79
N ASP A 7 3.72 -1.98 35.69
CA ASP A 7 4.91 -2.79 35.96
C ASP A 7 5.89 -2.64 34.78
N LEU A 8 6.91 -1.82 34.97
CA LEU A 8 7.89 -1.49 33.94
C LEU A 8 8.77 -2.69 33.55
N GLU A 9 9.07 -3.61 34.48
CA GLU A 9 9.87 -4.80 34.19
C GLU A 9 9.12 -5.73 33.26
N LYS A 10 7.83 -5.97 33.58
CA LYS A 10 6.95 -6.76 32.71
C LYS A 10 6.79 -6.13 31.33
N VAL A 11 6.62 -4.81 31.25
CA VAL A 11 6.50 -4.10 29.96
C VAL A 11 7.79 -4.22 29.14
N LYS A 12 8.96 -4.10 29.77
CA LYS A 12 10.24 -4.26 29.08
C LYS A 12 10.39 -5.65 28.49
N LEU A 13 10.10 -6.69 29.26
CA LEU A 13 10.13 -8.07 28.79
C LEU A 13 9.16 -8.30 27.62
N LEU A 14 7.93 -7.77 27.72
CA LEU A 14 6.96 -7.83 26.62
C LEU A 14 7.44 -7.07 25.37
N ALA A 15 8.10 -5.93 25.53
CA ALA A 15 8.63 -5.14 24.42
C ALA A 15 9.78 -5.88 23.70
N GLU A 16 10.66 -6.53 24.46
CA GLU A 16 11.74 -7.36 23.91
C GLU A 16 11.19 -8.57 23.14
N SER A 17 10.22 -9.29 23.72
CA SER A 17 9.53 -10.40 23.03
C SER A 17 8.78 -9.91 21.78
N TYR A 18 8.13 -8.75 21.84
CA TYR A 18 7.46 -8.16 20.69
C TYR A 18 8.44 -7.86 19.55
N LEU A 19 9.59 -7.25 19.85
CA LEU A 19 10.61 -6.97 18.83
C LEU A 19 11.17 -8.25 18.21
N HIS A 20 11.37 -9.28 19.02
CA HIS A 20 11.81 -10.59 18.55
C HIS A 20 10.81 -11.22 17.58
N HIS A 21 9.54 -11.38 18.00
CA HIS A 21 8.51 -11.96 17.14
C HIS A 21 8.19 -11.12 15.90
N LYS A 22 8.33 -9.79 16.00
CA LYS A 22 8.20 -8.91 14.83
C LYS A 22 9.28 -9.21 13.79
N LYS A 23 10.52 -9.45 14.22
CA LYS A 23 11.62 -9.82 13.32
C LYS A 23 11.35 -11.17 12.67
N GLU A 24 10.99 -12.19 13.46
CA GLU A 24 10.63 -13.53 12.94
C GLU A 24 9.48 -13.45 11.92
N SER A 25 8.44 -12.68 12.23
CA SER A 25 7.29 -12.48 11.33
C SER A 25 7.70 -11.83 10.00
N GLN A 26 8.64 -10.88 10.03
CA GLN A 26 9.17 -10.24 8.82
C GLN A 26 10.00 -11.22 7.98
N GLU A 27 10.81 -12.06 8.63
CA GLU A 27 11.60 -13.09 7.96
C GLU A 27 10.70 -14.14 7.30
N LEU A 28 9.69 -14.63 8.02
CA LEU A 28 8.68 -15.54 7.46
C LEU A 28 7.93 -14.90 6.27
N LEU A 29 7.51 -13.64 6.40
CA LEU A 29 6.85 -12.94 5.30
C LEU A 29 7.76 -12.79 4.07
N LYS A 30 9.07 -12.63 4.27
CA LYS A 30 10.05 -12.60 3.18
C LYS A 30 10.11 -13.95 2.47
N MET A 31 10.26 -15.04 3.23
CA MET A 31 10.29 -16.40 2.67
C MET A 31 9.00 -16.73 1.90
N ILE A 32 7.84 -16.39 2.45
CA ILE A 32 6.56 -16.60 1.75
C ILE A 32 6.54 -15.81 0.43
N LYS A 33 7.02 -14.56 0.41
CA LYS A 33 7.08 -13.78 -0.84
C LYS A 33 8.03 -14.37 -1.87
N GLU A 34 9.13 -14.98 -1.43
CA GLU A 34 10.07 -15.67 -2.32
C GLU A 34 9.42 -16.87 -2.99
N GLU A 35 8.56 -17.63 -2.29
CA GLU A 35 7.79 -18.74 -2.90
C GLU A 35 6.80 -18.27 -3.98
N PHE A 36 6.29 -17.05 -3.89
CA PHE A 36 5.42 -16.44 -4.91
C PHE A 36 6.18 -15.60 -5.95
N ALA A 37 7.51 -15.56 -5.89
CA ALA A 37 8.31 -14.88 -6.90
C ALA A 37 8.00 -15.48 -8.28
N ASP A 38 7.81 -14.61 -9.28
CA ASP A 38 7.49 -14.97 -10.67
C ASP A 38 6.21 -15.82 -10.86
N THR A 39 5.40 -16.00 -9.82
CA THR A 39 4.14 -16.72 -9.89
C THR A 39 3.05 -15.84 -10.48
N THR A 40 2.31 -16.38 -11.45
CA THR A 40 1.19 -15.73 -12.15
C THR A 40 -0.16 -16.41 -11.92
N VAL A 41 -0.21 -17.31 -10.93
CA VAL A 41 -1.43 -18.04 -10.57
C VAL A 41 -2.06 -17.42 -9.33
N SER A 42 -3.36 -17.18 -9.38
CA SER A 42 -4.09 -16.68 -8.21
C SER A 42 -4.33 -17.80 -7.19
N VAL A 43 -4.05 -17.52 -5.92
CA VAL A 43 -4.20 -18.47 -4.81
C VAL A 43 -5.06 -17.85 -3.72
N SER A 44 -5.91 -18.66 -3.09
CA SER A 44 -6.79 -18.26 -2.00
C SER A 44 -7.05 -19.45 -1.09
N GLU A 45 -6.25 -19.59 -0.04
CA GLU A 45 -6.25 -20.74 0.86
C GLU A 45 -6.52 -20.34 2.32
N ALA A 46 -7.25 -21.17 3.04
CA ALA A 46 -7.48 -20.99 4.47
C ALA A 46 -6.29 -21.54 5.28
N LEU A 47 -5.95 -20.87 6.40
CA LEU A 47 -4.91 -21.33 7.31
C LEU A 47 -5.50 -22.16 8.45
N SER A 48 -4.73 -23.12 8.95
CA SER A 48 -5.16 -24.10 9.96
C SER A 48 -5.63 -23.49 11.27
N GLU A 49 -5.00 -22.40 11.73
CA GLU A 49 -5.32 -21.72 12.99
C GLU A 49 -6.27 -20.52 12.81
N GLY A 50 -6.98 -20.48 11.68
CA GLY A 50 -7.78 -19.33 11.27
C GLY A 50 -6.96 -18.30 10.49
N GLY A 51 -7.65 -17.65 9.56
CA GLY A 51 -7.06 -16.72 8.62
C GLY A 51 -6.98 -17.27 7.19
N LYS A 52 -6.44 -16.45 6.29
CA LYS A 52 -6.45 -16.67 4.85
C LYS A 52 -5.17 -16.14 4.23
N LEU A 53 -4.57 -16.96 3.36
CA LEU A 53 -3.53 -16.57 2.43
C LEU A 53 -4.19 -16.28 1.08
N SER A 54 -3.97 -15.09 0.54
CA SER A 54 -4.43 -14.74 -0.81
C SER A 54 -3.33 -14.10 -1.63
N TYR A 55 -3.15 -14.58 -2.85
CA TYR A 55 -2.28 -13.99 -3.85
C TYR A 55 -3.10 -13.73 -5.11
N THR A 56 -3.32 -12.45 -5.43
CA THR A 56 -4.25 -12.06 -6.51
C THR A 56 -3.68 -10.90 -7.31
N GLN A 57 -4.02 -10.83 -8.59
CA GLN A 57 -3.72 -9.68 -9.42
C GLN A 57 -4.73 -8.57 -9.12
N VAL A 58 -4.23 -7.40 -8.75
CA VAL A 58 -5.05 -6.22 -8.49
C VAL A 58 -4.71 -5.16 -9.53
N ALA A 59 -5.71 -4.81 -10.34
CA ALA A 59 -5.66 -3.63 -11.20
C ALA A 59 -5.98 -2.39 -10.35
N PRO A 60 -5.02 -1.47 -10.11
CA PRO A 60 -5.31 -0.25 -9.39
C PRO A 60 -6.30 0.59 -10.20
N LYS A 61 -7.27 1.21 -9.52
CA LYS A 61 -8.13 2.21 -10.17
C LYS A 61 -7.26 3.35 -10.72
N PRO A 62 -7.57 3.88 -11.91
CA PRO A 62 -6.91 5.08 -12.43
C PRO A 62 -6.97 6.19 -11.38
N ARG A 63 -5.88 6.95 -11.25
CA ARG A 63 -5.81 8.08 -10.33
C ARG A 63 -5.21 9.28 -11.04
N MET A 64 -5.78 10.44 -10.76
CA MET A 64 -5.25 11.71 -11.25
C MET A 64 -3.90 12.02 -10.60
N ASP A 65 -2.91 12.39 -11.41
CA ASP A 65 -1.66 12.98 -10.96
C ASP A 65 -1.85 14.48 -10.70
N PHE A 66 -2.35 14.80 -9.51
CA PHE A 66 -2.54 16.18 -9.07
C PHE A 66 -1.23 16.99 -9.04
N LYS A 67 -0.09 16.34 -8.77
CA LYS A 67 1.19 17.04 -8.69
C LYS A 67 1.66 17.46 -10.09
N GLY A 68 1.61 16.52 -11.04
CA GLY A 68 1.90 16.79 -12.45
C GLY A 68 0.96 17.86 -13.01
N TYR A 69 -0.34 17.72 -12.78
CA TYR A 69 -1.34 18.68 -13.25
C TYR A 69 -1.13 20.09 -12.67
N SER A 70 -0.85 20.20 -11.37
CA SER A 70 -0.59 21.49 -10.73
C SER A 70 0.68 22.17 -11.29
N ALA A 71 1.74 21.39 -11.56
CA ALA A 71 2.97 21.93 -12.16
C ALA A 71 2.75 22.39 -13.61
N TYR A 72 1.92 21.65 -14.35
CA TYR A 72 1.51 22.02 -15.70
C TYR A 72 0.74 23.36 -15.70
N LEU A 73 -0.28 23.49 -14.85
CA LEU A 73 -1.06 24.74 -14.74
C LEU A 73 -0.19 25.91 -14.30
N GLN A 74 0.72 25.70 -13.34
CA GLN A 74 1.66 26.74 -12.92
C GLN A 74 2.54 27.22 -14.10
N THR A 75 2.98 26.30 -14.94
CA THR A 75 3.78 26.62 -16.15
C THR A 75 2.95 27.42 -17.16
N ALA A 76 1.68 27.06 -17.34
CA ALA A 76 0.76 27.79 -18.22
C ALA A 76 0.54 29.23 -17.72
N VAL A 77 0.34 29.42 -16.42
CA VAL A 77 0.22 30.74 -15.79
C VAL A 77 1.47 31.58 -16.01
N VAL A 78 2.67 31.02 -15.78
CA VAL A 78 3.95 31.73 -16.03
C VAL A 78 4.10 32.15 -17.49
N LYS A 79 3.57 31.36 -18.43
CA LYS A 79 3.60 31.64 -19.87
C LYS A 79 2.43 32.51 -20.35
N ASN A 80 1.57 32.99 -19.46
CA ASN A 80 0.33 33.71 -19.79
C ASN A 80 -0.60 32.93 -20.76
N ILE A 81 -0.58 31.61 -20.68
CA ILE A 81 -1.51 30.75 -21.43
C ILE A 81 -2.77 30.60 -20.58
N SER A 82 -3.92 30.90 -21.19
CA SER A 82 -5.24 30.70 -20.57
C SER A 82 -5.95 29.58 -21.30
N TYR A 83 -6.60 28.71 -20.54
CA TYR A 83 -7.42 27.63 -21.06
C TYR A 83 -8.89 27.91 -20.74
N THR A 84 -9.75 27.54 -21.67
CA THR A 84 -11.18 27.41 -21.45
C THR A 84 -11.48 26.24 -20.52
N GLU A 85 -12.70 26.18 -19.98
CA GLU A 85 -13.13 25.07 -19.13
C GLU A 85 -13.06 23.73 -19.87
N ASP A 86 -13.47 23.69 -21.14
CA ASP A 86 -13.42 22.49 -21.97
C ASP A 86 -11.98 22.00 -22.20
N GLU A 87 -11.03 22.91 -22.42
CA GLU A 87 -9.61 22.58 -22.55
C GLU A 87 -9.03 22.06 -21.22
N LEU A 88 -9.41 22.63 -20.08
CA LEU A 88 -8.98 22.14 -18.76
C LEU A 88 -9.47 20.72 -18.48
N VAL A 89 -10.67 20.37 -18.93
CA VAL A 89 -11.21 19.01 -18.82
C VAL A 89 -10.39 18.04 -19.65
N GLN A 90 -10.08 18.38 -20.91
CA GLN A 90 -9.25 17.54 -21.77
C GLN A 90 -7.83 17.36 -21.22
N ILE A 91 -7.20 18.45 -20.78
CA ILE A 91 -5.87 18.41 -20.17
C ILE A 91 -5.91 17.54 -18.92
N MET A 92 -6.94 17.66 -18.07
CA MET A 92 -7.07 16.85 -16.85
C MET A 92 -7.11 15.35 -17.14
N GLU A 93 -7.70 14.93 -18.26
CA GLU A 93 -7.71 13.52 -18.69
C GLU A 93 -6.31 12.99 -19.00
N GLU A 94 -5.42 13.83 -19.55
CA GLU A 94 -4.02 13.45 -19.83
C GLU A 94 -3.21 13.16 -18.56
N PHE A 95 -3.64 13.69 -17.41
CA PHE A 95 -3.01 13.45 -16.11
C PHE A 95 -3.63 12.26 -15.35
N ILE A 96 -4.54 11.51 -15.97
CA ILE A 96 -5.04 10.26 -15.39
C ILE A 96 -3.97 9.17 -15.56
N VAL A 97 -3.35 8.79 -14.45
CA VAL A 97 -2.35 7.72 -14.43
C VAL A 97 -3.04 6.38 -14.24
N GLN A 98 -2.96 5.54 -15.27
CA GLN A 98 -3.28 4.13 -15.17
C GLN A 98 -2.03 3.36 -14.73
N LYS A 99 -2.12 2.70 -13.58
CA LYS A 99 -1.03 1.84 -13.09
C LYS A 99 -1.24 0.43 -13.60
N GLU A 100 -0.16 -0.23 -13.98
CA GLU A 100 -0.21 -1.62 -14.39
C GLU A 100 -0.75 -2.51 -13.27
N PRO A 101 -1.52 -3.56 -13.61
CA PRO A 101 -1.95 -4.56 -12.65
C PRO A 101 -0.75 -5.18 -11.94
N LYS A 102 -0.84 -5.32 -10.62
CA LYS A 102 0.22 -5.92 -9.83
C LYS A 102 -0.29 -7.09 -9.01
N TRP A 103 0.57 -8.07 -8.81
CA TRP A 103 0.28 -9.17 -7.89
C TRP A 103 0.42 -8.71 -6.45
N VAL A 104 -0.53 -9.11 -5.61
CA VAL A 104 -0.58 -8.74 -4.20
C VAL A 104 -0.79 -9.99 -3.36
N LEU A 105 0.19 -10.25 -2.49
CA LEU A 105 0.09 -11.23 -1.40
C LEU A 105 -0.52 -10.57 -0.16
N LYS A 106 -1.53 -11.21 0.44
CA LYS A 106 -2.11 -10.82 1.72
C LYS A 106 -2.28 -12.04 2.61
N ILE A 107 -1.99 -11.84 3.89
CA ILE A 107 -2.27 -12.79 4.97
C ILE A 107 -3.19 -12.04 5.93
N THR A 108 -4.42 -12.52 6.09
CA THR A 108 -5.42 -11.92 6.99
C THR A 108 -5.83 -12.94 8.03
N LYS A 109 -6.01 -12.53 9.29
CA LYS A 109 -6.57 -13.37 10.34
C LYS A 109 -8.04 -13.01 10.55
#